data_AF-A0A820H1B2-F1
#
_entry.id   AF-A0A820H1B2-F1
#
_cell.length_a   1.000
_cell.length_b   1.000
_cell.length_c   1.000
_cell.angle_alpha   90.00
_cell.angle_beta   90.00
_cell.angle_gamma   90.00
#
_symmetry.space_group_name_H-M   'P 1'
#
loop_
_entity.id
_entity.type
_entity.pdbx_description
1 polymer ?
#
loop_
_entity_poly.entity_id
_entity_poly.type
_entity_poly.pdbx_seq_one_letter_code
_entity_poly.pdbx_strand_id
1 'polypeptide(L)'
;MTSSDQTNNDHSTILNDTILHEDDLTEQAKKYFPYHSNIFRTFESYRQSILRNEYIIPVGRNYFLSELQNLHTNCKRVLNYAIEHNKFVDRNLPTIGPLLICGLARTGTTLLYNLLACDPQCRAPLYTDMCIDIVPPIARFDSMGQNRRMNIFNSQMNSEQFSDFLICIAASHPFFSIEE
;
A
#
# COMPACT_ATOMS: atom_id res chain seq x y z
N MET A 1 -50.95 -20.57 -14.30
CA MET A 1 -51.05 -19.40 -13.40
C MET A 1 -50.18 -19.69 -12.19
N THR A 2 -48.87 -19.51 -12.39
CA THR A 2 -48.05 -18.43 -11.82
C THR A 2 -47.68 -18.69 -10.36
N SER A 3 -46.59 -19.42 -10.17
CA SER A 3 -45.75 -19.34 -8.97
C SER A 3 -44.31 -19.35 -9.46
N SER A 4 -43.76 -18.15 -9.66
CA SER A 4 -42.39 -17.90 -10.07
C SER A 4 -41.79 -16.88 -9.11
N ASP A 5 -40.68 -17.29 -8.49
CA ASP A 5 -39.51 -16.50 -8.16
C ASP A 5 -39.66 -15.38 -7.12
N GLN A 6 -39.46 -15.77 -5.85
CA GLN A 6 -38.92 -14.90 -4.81
C GLN A 6 -37.69 -15.55 -4.18
N THR A 7 -36.59 -15.61 -4.95
CA THR A 7 -35.25 -15.80 -4.41
C THR A 7 -34.29 -14.97 -5.25
N ASN A 8 -34.03 -13.73 -4.85
CA ASN A 8 -32.79 -13.00 -5.13
C ASN A 8 -32.96 -11.54 -4.71
N ASN A 9 -32.61 -11.19 -3.48
CA ASN A 9 -32.23 -9.81 -3.16
C ASN A 9 -31.40 -9.60 -1.88
N ASP A 10 -30.76 -10.65 -1.33
CA ASP A 10 -29.97 -10.51 -0.09
C ASP A 10 -28.47 -10.25 -0.31
N HIS A 11 -27.99 -10.09 -1.54
CA HIS A 11 -26.56 -9.81 -1.80
C HIS A 11 -26.21 -8.31 -1.84
N SER A 12 -27.20 -7.42 -1.78
CA SER A 12 -26.97 -5.96 -1.81
C SER A 12 -26.56 -5.37 -0.45
N THR A 13 -26.70 -6.15 0.63
CA THR A 13 -26.50 -5.71 2.02
C THR A 13 -25.06 -5.86 2.52
N ILE A 14 -24.14 -6.43 1.72
CA ILE A 14 -22.88 -6.96 2.29
C ILE A 14 -21.80 -5.89 2.53
N LEU A 15 -21.80 -4.69 1.93
CA LEU A 15 -20.60 -3.83 1.99
C LEU A 15 -20.81 -2.30 1.97
N ASN A 16 -21.99 -1.79 2.33
CA ASN A 16 -22.12 -0.36 2.66
C ASN A 16 -21.39 0.01 3.97
N ASP A 17 -20.98 -1.01 4.73
CA ASP A 17 -20.43 -0.89 6.08
C ASP A 17 -18.90 -0.99 6.14
N THR A 18 -18.18 -0.68 5.05
CA THR A 18 -16.74 -0.41 5.17
C THR A 18 -16.56 0.90 5.92
N ILE A 19 -16.73 0.84 7.23
CA ILE A 19 -16.44 1.89 8.18
C ILE A 19 -14.92 1.99 8.18
N LEU A 20 -14.41 3.11 7.69
CA LEU A 20 -13.03 3.50 7.98
C LEU A 20 -12.99 3.65 9.51
N HIS A 21 -12.51 2.61 10.20
CA HIS A 21 -12.49 2.54 11.66
C HIS A 21 -11.92 3.83 12.27
N GLU A 22 -12.42 4.16 13.46
CA GLU A 22 -12.04 5.32 14.26
C GLU A 22 -10.52 5.53 14.36
N ASP A 23 -10.17 6.77 14.71
CA ASP A 23 -8.83 7.31 14.76
C ASP A 23 -7.96 6.63 15.84
N ASP A 24 -7.47 5.41 15.54
CA ASP A 24 -6.54 4.62 16.36
C ASP A 24 -5.11 5.18 16.35
N LEU A 25 -4.91 6.42 15.90
CA LEU A 25 -3.63 7.09 16.06
C LEU A 25 -3.39 7.38 17.53
N THR A 26 -2.17 7.12 17.99
CA THR A 26 -1.75 7.57 19.32
C THR A 26 -1.81 9.10 19.39
N GLU A 27 -2.14 9.67 20.55
CA GLU A 27 -2.15 11.14 20.74
C GLU A 27 -0.80 11.78 20.41
N GLN A 28 0.29 11.03 20.58
CA GLN A 28 1.62 11.42 20.15
C GLN A 28 1.75 11.51 18.63
N ALA A 29 1.22 10.54 17.88
CA ALA A 29 1.18 10.57 16.42
C ALA A 29 0.36 11.75 15.89
N LYS A 30 -0.80 12.05 16.50
CA LYS A 30 -1.63 13.20 16.11
C LYS A 30 -0.90 14.52 16.29
N LYS A 31 -0.16 14.67 17.39
CA LYS A 31 0.67 15.85 17.67
C LYS A 31 1.84 15.99 16.68
N TYR A 32 2.49 14.88 16.34
CA TYR A 32 3.66 14.88 15.46
C TYR A 32 3.31 15.06 13.98
N PHE A 33 2.16 14.52 13.56
CA PHE A 33 1.67 14.57 12.19
C PHE A 33 0.36 15.37 12.12
N PRO A 34 0.39 16.71 12.23
CA PRO A 34 -0.82 17.53 12.28
C PRO A 34 -1.68 17.43 11.00
N TYR A 35 -1.09 16.97 9.89
CA TYR A 35 -1.76 16.76 8.61
C TYR A 35 -2.52 15.42 8.51
N HIS A 36 -2.50 14.55 9.53
CA HIS A 36 -3.22 13.26 9.52
C HIS A 36 -4.72 13.43 9.22
N SER A 37 -5.33 14.49 9.75
CA SER A 37 -6.74 14.83 9.51
C SER A 37 -7.05 15.08 8.03
N ASN A 38 -6.14 15.72 7.31
CA ASN A 38 -6.27 15.94 5.86
C ASN A 38 -6.15 14.62 5.08
N ILE A 39 -5.25 13.73 5.51
CA ILE A 39 -5.10 12.40 4.91
C ILE A 39 -6.39 11.60 5.09
N PHE A 40 -6.93 11.51 6.31
CA PHE A 40 -8.15 10.75 6.59
C PHE A 40 -9.39 11.35 5.93
N ARG A 41 -9.47 12.69 5.85
CA ARG A 41 -10.51 13.36 5.05
C ARG A 41 -10.44 12.99 3.57
N THR A 42 -9.24 12.78 3.04
CA THR A 42 -9.04 12.35 1.65
C THR A 42 -9.53 10.91 1.45
N PHE A 43 -9.24 10.00 2.38
CA PHE A 43 -9.80 8.64 2.36
C PHE A 43 -11.33 8.64 2.36
N GLU A 44 -11.97 9.43 3.22
CA GLU A 44 -13.44 9.53 3.23
C GLU A 44 -13.99 10.12 1.92
N SER A 45 -13.29 11.12 1.35
CA SER A 45 -13.67 11.70 0.06
C SER A 45 -13.61 10.68 -1.08
N TYR A 46 -12.58 9.81 -1.08
CA TYR A 46 -12.49 8.69 -2.02
C TYR A 46 -13.62 7.67 -1.80
N ARG A 47 -13.92 7.31 -0.55
CA ARG A 47 -15.02 6.41 -0.19
C ARG A 47 -16.34 6.92 -0.77
N GLN A 48 -16.67 8.18 -0.51
CA GLN A 48 -17.88 8.83 -1.03
C GLN A 48 -17.92 8.85 -2.55
N SER A 49 -16.78 9.09 -3.20
CA SER A 49 -16.69 9.09 -4.66
C SER A 49 -16.95 7.71 -5.26
N ILE A 50 -16.44 6.64 -4.63
CA ILE A 50 -16.68 5.25 -5.05
C ILE A 50 -18.14 4.86 -4.85
N LEU A 51 -18.75 5.23 -3.71
CA LEU A 51 -20.15 4.90 -3.39
C LEU A 51 -21.14 5.60 -4.32
N ARG A 52 -20.86 6.86 -4.69
CA ARG A 52 -21.73 7.68 -5.56
C ARG A 52 -21.55 7.37 -7.05
N ASN A 53 -20.53 6.60 -7.43
CA ASN A 53 -20.28 6.30 -8.83
C ASN A 53 -21.21 5.19 -9.33
N GLU A 54 -22.12 5.56 -10.22
CA GLU A 54 -23.11 4.67 -10.86
C GLU A 54 -22.47 3.72 -11.87
N TYR A 55 -21.29 4.05 -12.41
CA TYR A 55 -20.59 3.24 -13.40
C TYR A 55 -19.75 2.11 -12.78
N ILE A 56 -19.60 2.10 -11.45
CA ILE A 56 -18.88 1.03 -10.75
C ILE A 56 -19.88 -0.07 -10.39
N ILE A 57 -19.69 -1.25 -10.97
CA ILE A 57 -20.47 -2.44 -10.64
C ILE A 57 -20.27 -2.86 -9.17
N PRO A 58 -21.24 -3.54 -8.53
CA PRO A 58 -21.16 -3.88 -7.11
C PRO A 58 -19.87 -4.61 -6.69
N VAL A 59 -19.41 -5.57 -7.50
CA VAL A 59 -18.16 -6.30 -7.23
C VAL A 59 -16.94 -5.38 -7.24
N GLY A 60 -16.86 -4.48 -8.23
CA GLY A 60 -15.78 -3.49 -8.31
C GLY A 60 -15.81 -2.50 -7.14
N ARG A 61 -17.02 -2.10 -6.71
CA ARG A 61 -17.19 -1.24 -5.53
C ARG A 61 -16.64 -1.92 -4.28
N ASN A 62 -16.96 -3.18 -4.06
CA ASN A 62 -16.45 -3.96 -2.94
C ASN A 62 -14.93 -4.09 -2.97
N TYR A 63 -14.35 -4.36 -4.15
CA TYR A 63 -12.91 -4.42 -4.33
C TYR A 63 -12.24 -3.10 -3.96
N PHE A 64 -12.71 -1.97 -4.50
CA PHE A 64 -12.13 -0.66 -4.19
C PHE A 64 -12.28 -0.25 -2.73
N LEU A 65 -13.42 -0.56 -2.10
CA LEU A 65 -13.63 -0.26 -0.68
C LEU A 65 -12.72 -1.10 0.22
N SER A 66 -12.54 -2.38 -0.09
CA SER A 66 -11.60 -3.24 0.62
C SER A 66 -10.16 -2.73 0.47
N GLU A 67 -9.75 -2.33 -0.73
CA GLU A 67 -8.41 -1.78 -0.96
C GLU A 67 -8.22 -0.44 -0.25
N LEU A 68 -9.23 0.43 -0.26
CA LEU A 68 -9.21 1.69 0.46
C LEU A 68 -9.05 1.48 1.97
N GLN A 69 -9.74 0.48 2.54
CA GLN A 69 -9.62 0.10 3.95
C GLN A 69 -8.21 -0.43 4.27
N ASN A 70 -7.63 -1.24 3.39
CA ASN A 70 -6.26 -1.71 3.53
C ASN A 70 -5.28 -0.53 3.56
N LEU A 71 -5.36 0.38 2.57
CA LEU A 71 -4.52 1.57 2.49
C LEU A 71 -4.67 2.47 3.73
N HIS A 72 -5.89 2.67 4.21
CA HIS A 72 -6.17 3.43 5.43
C HIS A 72 -5.49 2.80 6.65
N THR A 73 -5.63 1.48 6.81
CA THR A 73 -5.02 0.72 7.91
C THR A 73 -3.49 0.77 7.85
N ASN A 74 -2.93 0.64 6.66
CA ASN A 74 -1.49 0.71 6.43
C ASN A 74 -0.93 2.11 6.72
N CYS A 75 -1.65 3.17 6.35
CA CYS A 75 -1.30 4.53 6.71
C CYS A 75 -1.21 4.71 8.24
N LYS A 76 -2.23 4.23 8.98
CA LYS A 76 -2.21 4.24 10.47
C LYS A 76 -0.99 3.51 11.03
N ARG A 77 -0.69 2.31 10.51
CA ARG A 77 0.47 1.51 10.93
C ARG A 77 1.79 2.28 10.75
N VAL A 78 1.99 2.94 9.61
CA VAL A 78 3.21 3.72 9.35
C VAL A 78 3.35 4.90 10.29
N LEU A 79 2.25 5.65 10.52
CA LEU A 79 2.27 6.82 11.41
C LEU A 79 2.58 6.42 12.85
N ASN A 80 1.95 5.36 13.36
CA ASN A 80 2.24 4.85 14.70
C ASN A 80 3.68 4.30 14.79
N TYR A 81 4.12 3.54 13.79
CA TYR A 81 5.49 3.01 13.75
C TYR A 81 6.56 4.10 13.81
N ALA A 82 6.36 5.19 13.06
CA ALA A 82 7.30 6.31 13.02
C ALA A 82 7.50 6.97 14.40
N ILE A 83 6.45 7.00 15.23
CA ILE A 83 6.50 7.53 16.60
C ILE A 83 7.20 6.58 17.55
N GLU A 84 6.86 5.29 17.50
CA GLU A 84 7.52 4.26 18.31
C GLU A 84 9.04 4.22 18.04
N HIS A 85 9.43 4.61 16.83
CA HIS A 85 10.80 4.55 16.35
C HIS A 85 11.41 5.96 16.08
N ASN A 86 10.98 6.99 16.82
CA ASN A 86 11.32 8.41 16.62
C ASN A 86 12.84 8.74 16.50
N LYS A 87 13.74 7.84 16.91
CA LYS A 87 15.19 7.95 16.65
C LYS A 87 15.57 8.07 15.16
N PHE A 88 14.66 7.77 14.23
CA PHE A 88 14.91 7.90 12.80
C PHE A 88 14.58 9.28 12.22
N VAL A 89 13.67 10.04 12.84
CA VAL A 89 13.27 11.35 12.32
C VAL A 89 14.31 12.42 12.65
N ASP A 90 15.03 12.24 13.76
CA ASP A 90 16.15 13.09 14.18
C ASP A 90 17.51 12.72 13.53
N ARG A 91 17.54 11.71 12.64
CA ARG A 91 18.79 11.44 11.90
C ARG A 91 19.01 12.58 10.92
N ASN A 92 20.16 13.25 11.04
CA ASN A 92 20.66 14.16 10.02
C ASN A 92 20.55 13.46 8.67
N LEU A 93 19.59 13.91 7.85
CA LEU A 93 19.42 13.41 6.49
C LEU A 93 20.77 13.55 5.78
N PRO A 94 21.15 12.57 4.94
CA PRO A 94 22.39 12.68 4.19
C PRO A 94 22.45 14.02 3.45
N THR A 95 23.65 14.59 3.34
CA THR A 95 23.89 15.89 2.68
C THR A 95 23.39 15.90 1.23
N ILE A 96 23.24 14.72 0.64
CA ILE A 96 22.61 14.48 -0.67
C ILE A 96 21.17 14.04 -0.41
N GLY A 97 20.21 14.89 -0.78
CA GLY A 97 18.78 14.63 -0.67
C GLY A 97 18.29 13.49 -1.58
N PRO A 98 17.01 13.07 -1.44
CA PRO A 98 16.45 11.98 -2.25
C PRO A 98 16.38 12.38 -3.73
N LEU A 99 16.75 11.45 -4.62
CA LEU A 99 16.53 11.59 -6.06
C LEU A 99 15.09 11.17 -6.40
N LEU A 100 14.32 12.09 -6.99
CA LEU A 100 12.95 11.84 -7.41
C LEU A 100 12.87 11.73 -8.93
N ILE A 101 12.27 10.64 -9.42
CA ILE A 101 12.02 10.42 -10.84
C ILE A 101 10.56 10.74 -11.12
N CYS A 102 10.31 11.69 -12.01
CA CYS A 102 8.96 12.11 -12.41
C CYS A 102 8.81 12.02 -13.93
N GLY A 103 7.64 11.61 -14.39
CA GLY A 103 7.31 11.51 -15.81
C GLY A 103 5.99 10.81 -16.04
N LEU A 104 5.49 10.86 -17.27
CA LEU A 104 4.28 10.13 -17.63
C LEU A 104 4.53 8.62 -17.68
N ALA A 105 3.48 7.82 -17.51
CA ALA A 105 3.57 6.40 -17.75
C ALA A 105 4.13 6.13 -19.17
N ARG A 106 4.96 5.09 -19.30
CA ARG A 106 5.58 4.67 -20.58
C ARG A 106 6.63 5.63 -21.17
N THR A 107 7.22 6.52 -20.36
CA THR A 107 8.34 7.40 -20.78
C THR A 107 9.73 6.84 -20.44
N GLY A 108 9.82 5.57 -20.04
CA GLY A 108 11.09 4.95 -19.62
C GLY A 108 11.47 5.23 -18.16
N THR A 109 10.59 5.85 -17.37
CA THR A 109 10.80 6.10 -15.93
C THR A 109 11.09 4.83 -15.13
N THR A 110 10.41 3.71 -15.45
CA THR A 110 10.68 2.40 -14.84
C THR A 110 12.09 1.89 -15.15
N LEU A 111 12.56 2.03 -16.40
CA LEU A 111 13.91 1.63 -16.78
C LEU A 111 14.96 2.47 -16.05
N LEU A 112 14.77 3.80 -16.03
CA LEU A 112 15.66 4.72 -15.33
C LEU A 112 15.69 4.42 -13.82
N TYR A 113 14.52 4.16 -13.22
CA TYR A 113 14.41 3.76 -11.82
C TYR A 113 15.22 2.50 -11.52
N ASN A 114 15.09 1.47 -12.35
CA ASN A 114 15.83 0.22 -12.18
C ASN A 114 17.35 0.40 -12.35
N LEU A 115 17.79 1.22 -13.32
CA LEU A 115 19.22 1.51 -13.50
C LEU A 115 19.83 2.24 -12.30
N LEU A 116 19.13 3.22 -11.75
CA LEU A 116 19.58 3.95 -10.56
C LEU A 116 19.53 3.07 -9.30
N ALA A 117 18.61 2.11 -9.25
CA ALA A 117 18.53 1.14 -8.17
C ALA A 117 19.72 0.18 -8.13
N CYS A 118 20.43 -0.03 -9.25
CA CYS A 118 21.64 -0.85 -9.29
C CYS A 118 22.86 -0.19 -8.61
N ASP A 119 22.83 1.11 -8.34
CA ASP A 119 23.93 1.78 -7.63
C ASP A 119 23.96 1.31 -6.16
N PRO A 120 25.06 0.65 -5.70
CA PRO A 120 25.17 0.20 -4.32
C PRO A 120 25.23 1.35 -3.31
N GLN A 121 25.42 2.59 -3.76
CA GLN A 121 25.35 3.83 -2.97
C GLN A 121 23.96 4.48 -2.96
N CYS A 122 23.02 4.02 -3.78
CA CYS A 122 21.59 4.37 -3.72
C CYS A 122 20.71 3.26 -3.12
N ARG A 123 19.54 3.64 -2.56
CA ARG A 123 18.52 2.68 -2.11
C ARG A 123 17.20 3.00 -2.77
N ALA A 124 16.68 2.05 -3.54
CA ALA A 124 15.35 2.12 -4.11
C ALA A 124 14.31 1.45 -3.19
N PRO A 125 13.11 2.03 -3.02
CA PRO A 125 11.98 1.34 -2.40
C PRO A 125 11.64 0.03 -3.14
N LEU A 126 11.60 -1.08 -2.40
CA LEU A 126 11.21 -2.37 -2.97
C LEU A 126 9.69 -2.53 -2.94
N TYR A 127 9.14 -3.31 -3.87
CA TYR A 127 7.71 -3.64 -3.85
C TYR A 127 7.30 -4.30 -2.54
N THR A 128 8.13 -5.19 -2.01
CA THR A 128 7.90 -5.85 -0.72
C THR A 128 7.87 -4.87 0.45
N ASP A 129 8.65 -3.79 0.42
CA ASP A 129 8.58 -2.74 1.45
C ASP A 129 7.25 -1.97 1.44
N MET A 130 6.57 -1.94 0.28
CA MET A 130 5.32 -1.21 0.09
C MET A 130 4.07 -2.09 0.29
N CYS A 131 4.21 -3.40 0.16
CA CYS A 131 3.07 -4.32 0.16
C CYS A 131 3.09 -5.33 1.33
N ILE A 132 4.25 -5.64 1.90
CA ILE A 132 4.42 -6.65 2.95
C ILE A 132 5.03 -5.99 4.17
N ASP A 133 4.34 -6.06 5.32
CA ASP A 133 4.78 -5.40 6.56
C ASP A 133 5.21 -3.95 6.32
N ILE A 134 4.22 -3.10 6.03
CA ILE A 134 4.36 -1.70 5.61
C ILE A 134 4.88 -0.84 6.77
N VAL A 135 6.16 -1.02 7.04
CA VAL A 135 6.97 -0.23 7.96
C VAL A 135 8.28 0.10 7.24
N PRO A 136 8.73 1.36 7.29
CA PRO A 136 9.95 1.76 6.63
C PRO A 136 11.13 0.94 7.17
N PRO A 137 12.01 0.42 6.31
CA PRO A 137 13.15 -0.38 6.73
C PRO A 137 14.12 0.47 7.56
N ILE A 138 14.54 -0.10 8.68
CA ILE A 138 15.37 0.56 9.71
C ILE A 138 16.79 0.90 9.19
N ALA A 139 17.27 0.10 8.25
CA ALA A 139 18.59 0.22 7.68
C ALA A 139 18.54 0.14 6.16
N ARG A 140 19.57 0.73 5.54
CA ARG A 140 19.77 0.67 4.09
C ARG A 140 19.79 -0.77 3.58
N PHE A 141 20.54 -1.60 4.27
CA PHE A 141 20.63 -3.04 4.07
C PHE A 141 20.01 -3.72 5.29
N ASP A 142 18.80 -4.23 5.11
CA ASP A 142 18.10 -5.09 6.07
C ASP A 142 17.81 -6.41 5.38
N SER A 143 18.87 -7.18 5.10
CA SER A 143 18.76 -8.43 4.34
C SER A 143 17.82 -9.43 5.02
N MET A 144 17.82 -9.47 6.36
CA MET A 144 16.92 -10.34 7.13
C MET A 144 15.46 -9.92 7.00
N GLY A 145 15.16 -8.62 7.16
CA GLY A 145 13.80 -8.11 6.98
C GLY A 145 13.32 -8.25 5.53
N GLN A 146 14.19 -8.02 4.55
CA GLN A 146 13.90 -8.22 3.14
C GLN A 146 13.60 -9.68 2.81
N ASN A 147 14.43 -10.62 3.26
CA ASN A 147 14.21 -12.05 3.06
C ASN A 147 12.91 -12.52 3.73
N ARG A 148 12.61 -12.04 4.94
CA ARG A 148 11.33 -12.32 5.60
C ARG A 148 10.14 -11.82 4.77
N ARG A 149 10.17 -10.57 4.31
CA ARG A 149 9.10 -10.00 3.48
C ARG A 149 8.96 -10.75 2.16
N MET A 150 10.08 -11.15 1.56
CA MET A 150 10.09 -11.95 0.33
C MET A 150 9.47 -13.33 0.51
N ASN A 151 9.77 -14.01 1.62
CA ASN A 151 9.17 -15.32 1.92
C ASN A 151 7.66 -15.24 2.14
N ILE A 152 7.18 -14.18 2.81
CA ILE A 152 5.75 -13.91 2.97
C ILE A 152 5.11 -13.58 1.62
N PHE A 153 5.77 -12.76 0.81
CA PHE A 153 5.29 -12.45 -0.54
C PHE A 153 5.14 -13.73 -1.38
N ASN A 154 6.17 -14.57 -1.41
CA ASN A 154 6.16 -15.82 -2.16
C ASN A 154 5.09 -16.80 -1.66
N SER A 155 4.87 -16.89 -0.35
CA SER A 155 3.81 -17.76 0.20
C SER A 155 2.41 -17.26 -0.17
N GLN A 156 2.21 -15.95 -0.27
CA GLN A 156 0.96 -15.35 -0.76
C GLN A 156 0.79 -15.53 -2.28
N MET A 157 1.86 -15.39 -3.07
CA MET A 157 1.85 -15.59 -4.54
C MET A 157 1.55 -17.02 -4.96
N ASN A 158 2.00 -18.01 -4.18
CA ASN A 158 1.78 -19.43 -4.47
C ASN A 158 0.33 -19.90 -4.21
N SER A 159 -0.57 -19.01 -3.76
CA SER A 159 -2.00 -19.26 -3.79
C SER A 159 -2.53 -19.01 -5.22
N GLU A 160 -2.91 -20.08 -5.91
CA GLU A 160 -3.02 -20.22 -7.38
C GLU A 160 -3.96 -19.25 -8.15
N GLN A 161 -4.56 -18.23 -7.55
CA GLN A 161 -5.63 -17.43 -8.18
C GLN A 161 -5.21 -16.04 -8.70
N PHE A 162 -4.01 -15.53 -8.39
CA PHE A 162 -3.60 -14.16 -8.78
C PHE A 162 -2.16 -14.03 -9.32
N SER A 163 -1.49 -15.16 -9.60
CA SER A 163 -0.08 -15.25 -10.03
C SER A 163 0.32 -14.17 -11.06
N ASP A 164 -0.34 -14.15 -12.22
CA ASP A 164 0.21 -13.41 -13.37
C ASP A 164 0.06 -11.88 -13.24
N PHE A 165 -1.02 -11.43 -12.60
CA PHE A 165 -1.25 -10.01 -12.34
C PHE A 165 -0.24 -9.45 -11.34
N LEU A 166 0.00 -10.21 -10.27
CA LEU A 166 0.91 -9.78 -9.21
C LEU A 166 2.38 -9.88 -9.65
N ILE A 167 2.73 -10.85 -10.50
CA ILE A 167 4.04 -10.92 -11.18
C ILE A 167 4.27 -9.67 -12.05
N CYS A 168 3.27 -9.25 -12.83
CA CYS A 168 3.38 -8.05 -13.66
C CYS A 168 3.58 -6.77 -12.82
N ILE A 169 2.91 -6.66 -11.67
CA ILE A 169 3.10 -5.53 -10.75
C ILE A 169 4.49 -5.58 -10.13
N ALA A 170 4.97 -6.75 -9.68
CA ALA A 170 6.31 -6.88 -9.13
C ALA A 170 7.39 -6.49 -10.14
N ALA A 171 7.20 -6.78 -11.43
CA ALA A 171 8.13 -6.41 -12.52
C ALA A 171 8.28 -4.90 -12.73
N SER A 172 7.40 -4.07 -12.15
CA SER A 172 7.52 -2.60 -12.19
C SER A 172 8.51 -2.04 -11.16
N HIS A 173 9.06 -2.89 -10.30
CA HIS A 173 10.02 -2.54 -9.25
C HIS A 173 11.27 -3.42 -9.37
N PRO A 174 12.44 -2.95 -8.91
CA PRO A 174 13.63 -3.76 -8.88
C PRO A 174 13.44 -4.92 -7.90
N PHE A 175 13.73 -6.12 -8.38
CA PHE A 175 13.81 -7.33 -7.56
C PHE A 175 15.29 -7.65 -7.40
N PHE A 176 15.78 -7.61 -6.17
CA PHE A 176 17.15 -8.03 -5.87
C PHE A 176 17.09 -9.43 -5.27
N SER A 177 17.54 -10.43 -6.02
CA SER A 177 17.97 -11.68 -5.42
C SER A 177 19.29 -11.40 -4.69
N ILE A 178 19.28 -11.49 -3.37
CA ILE A 178 20.53 -11.51 -2.61
C ILE A 178 21.15 -12.88 -2.89
N GLU A 179 22.07 -12.95 -3.84
CA GLU A 179 22.96 -14.10 -3.96
C GLU A 179 23.92 -14.02 -2.76
N GLU A 180 23.88 -15.05 -1.89
CA GLU A 180 24.84 -15.25 -0.79
C GLU A 180 26.22 -15.64 -1.31
#